data_AF-A0A846CAC7-F1
#
_entry.id   AF-A0A846CAC7-F1
#
_cell.length_a   1.000
_cell.length_b   1.000
_cell.length_c   1.000
_cell.angle_alpha   90.00
_cell.angle_beta   90.00
_cell.angle_gamma   90.00
#
_symmetry.space_group_name_H-M   'P 1'
#
loop_
_entity.id
_entity.type
_entity.pdbx_description
1 polymer ?
#
loop_
_entity_poly.entity_id
_entity_poly.type
_entity_poly.pdbx_seq_one_letter_code
_entity_poly.pdbx_strand_id
1 'polypeptide(L)'
;MKPTVLESYRISALTIILGTLAVAPPANSQPITPANDGTNTIVAPQGNQFNIQGGTRSGANLFHSFDQFNLPTNQTANFLTIPDTQNILGRVTGGNASYINGLIQVIGSNSNLFLMNPAGIMFGPNASLNIPASFSVTTATGIGFDNNNFWFKAMGTNDYSNLVGNPSGYRFNVSTPGAILNEGNLSLNPGENLTLLGGTVINTGQLSTPGGNITIAAVEGGSTLRISQPGHLLSLEVNSTTANGD
;
A
#
# COMPACT_ATOMS: atom_id res chain seq x y z
N MET A 1 30.39 -15.59 90.98
CA MET A 1 30.08 -14.57 89.95
C MET A 1 29.79 -15.30 88.64
N LYS A 2 28.77 -14.87 87.90
CA LYS A 2 27.97 -15.60 86.90
C LYS A 2 28.77 -16.22 85.72
N PRO A 3 28.26 -17.31 85.10
CA PRO A 3 28.88 -17.92 83.92
C PRO A 3 28.68 -17.04 82.67
N THR A 4 29.72 -16.97 81.83
CA THR A 4 29.72 -16.27 80.55
C THR A 4 29.11 -17.17 79.47
N VAL A 5 28.00 -16.74 78.87
CA VAL A 5 27.32 -17.42 77.75
C VAL A 5 27.97 -16.96 76.44
N LEU A 6 28.40 -17.90 75.60
CA LEU A 6 28.87 -17.65 74.23
C LEU A 6 27.67 -17.76 73.28
N GLU A 7 27.19 -16.63 72.76
CA GLU A 7 26.19 -16.60 71.68
C GLU A 7 26.85 -16.85 70.32
N SER A 8 26.27 -17.75 69.54
CA SER A 8 26.70 -18.08 68.18
C SER A 8 25.84 -17.32 67.16
N TYR A 9 26.46 -16.43 66.38
CA TYR A 9 25.78 -15.74 65.28
C TYR A 9 25.97 -16.50 63.96
N ARG A 10 24.84 -16.84 63.33
CA ARG A 10 24.77 -17.54 62.04
C ARG A 10 25.09 -16.59 60.89
N ILE A 11 25.94 -17.02 59.97
CA ILE A 11 26.21 -16.32 58.71
C ILE A 11 25.06 -16.64 57.74
N SER A 12 24.20 -15.67 57.47
CA SER A 12 23.18 -15.76 56.41
C SER A 12 23.84 -15.45 55.06
N ALA A 13 23.92 -16.45 54.18
CA ALA A 13 24.44 -16.27 52.82
C ALA A 13 23.42 -15.51 51.95
N LEU A 14 23.80 -14.32 51.47
CA LEU A 14 23.03 -13.49 50.57
C LEU A 14 23.15 -14.04 49.13
N THR A 15 22.08 -14.64 48.60
CA THR A 15 22.04 -15.14 47.22
C THR A 15 21.77 -13.98 46.26
N ILE A 16 22.79 -13.55 45.52
CA ILE A 16 22.64 -12.58 44.43
C ILE A 16 22.00 -13.30 43.25
N ILE A 17 20.72 -13.03 42.99
CA ILE A 17 20.03 -13.48 41.78
C ILE A 17 20.49 -12.57 40.65
N LEU A 18 21.41 -13.09 39.83
CA LEU A 18 21.89 -12.42 38.63
C LEU A 18 20.81 -12.54 37.55
N GLY A 19 20.03 -11.47 37.35
CA GLY A 19 18.99 -11.40 36.33
C GLY A 19 19.58 -11.50 34.93
N THR A 20 19.15 -12.48 34.16
CA THR A 20 19.49 -12.61 32.74
C THR A 20 18.73 -11.54 31.94
N LEU A 21 19.47 -10.63 31.31
CA LEU A 21 18.93 -9.73 30.30
C LEU A 21 18.57 -10.58 29.07
N ALA A 22 17.27 -10.81 28.86
CA ALA A 22 16.77 -11.44 27.64
C ALA A 22 17.03 -10.49 26.46
N VAL A 23 17.98 -10.85 25.59
CA VAL A 23 18.19 -10.17 24.32
C VAL A 23 17.06 -10.61 23.40
N ALA A 24 16.12 -9.71 23.11
CA ALA A 24 15.10 -9.96 22.10
C ALA A 24 15.78 -10.16 20.73
N PRO A 25 15.36 -11.17 19.93
CA PRO A 25 15.89 -11.32 18.58
C PRO A 25 15.59 -10.06 17.75
N PRO A 26 16.47 -9.70 16.79
CA PRO A 26 16.20 -8.56 15.93
C PRO A 26 14.87 -8.76 15.20
N ALA A 27 13.97 -7.80 15.36
CA ALA A 27 12.75 -7.74 14.57
C ALA A 27 13.14 -7.46 13.12
N ASN A 28 13.14 -8.48 12.27
CA ASN A 28 13.27 -8.29 10.83
C ASN A 28 11.96 -7.68 10.32
N SER A 29 11.90 -6.35 10.26
CA SER A 29 10.81 -5.66 9.56
C SER A 29 10.90 -6.02 8.08
N GLN A 30 9.98 -6.86 7.59
CA GLN A 30 9.89 -7.14 6.17
C GLN A 30 9.41 -5.86 5.46
N PRO A 31 10.00 -5.49 4.31
CA PRO A 31 9.64 -4.26 3.62
C PRO A 31 8.23 -4.33 3.05
N ILE A 32 7.75 -5.53 2.71
CA ILE A 32 6.36 -5.80 2.33
C ILE A 32 5.78 -6.83 3.31
N THR A 33 4.72 -6.44 4.01
CA THR A 33 4.02 -7.30 4.97
C THR A 33 2.54 -7.40 4.57
N PRO A 34 1.99 -8.61 4.37
CA PRO A 34 0.57 -8.76 4.04
C PRO A 34 -0.32 -8.36 5.22
N ALA A 35 -1.48 -7.78 4.94
CA ALA A 35 -2.46 -7.48 5.98
C ALA A 35 -3.18 -8.76 6.43
N ASN A 36 -3.41 -8.91 7.73
CA ASN A 36 -4.22 -9.99 8.28
C ASN A 36 -5.71 -9.60 8.35
N ASP A 37 -6.33 -9.40 7.19
CA ASP A 37 -7.68 -8.83 7.06
C ASP A 37 -8.65 -9.71 6.24
N GLY A 38 -8.28 -10.96 6.00
CA GLY A 38 -9.06 -11.90 5.21
C GLY A 38 -8.90 -11.78 3.69
N THR A 39 -8.08 -10.84 3.19
CA THR A 39 -7.77 -10.74 1.76
C THR A 39 -6.92 -11.91 1.26
N ASN A 40 -6.29 -12.67 2.17
CA ASN A 40 -5.44 -13.83 1.87
C ASN A 40 -4.24 -13.49 0.97
N THR A 41 -3.70 -12.28 1.10
CA THR A 41 -2.47 -11.89 0.40
C THR A 41 -1.29 -12.65 0.99
N ILE A 42 -0.49 -13.25 0.12
CA ILE A 42 0.71 -13.98 0.51
C ILE A 42 1.89 -13.25 -0.10
N VAL A 43 2.89 -12.93 0.73
CA VAL A 43 4.15 -12.36 0.30
C VAL A 43 5.24 -13.38 0.60
N ALA A 44 5.86 -13.93 -0.43
CA ALA A 44 6.93 -14.93 -0.33
C ALA A 44 8.27 -14.29 -0.71
N PRO A 45 9.14 -13.97 0.26
CA PRO A 45 10.48 -13.47 -0.01
C PRO A 45 11.37 -14.54 -0.66
N GLN A 46 12.09 -14.18 -1.70
CA GLN A 46 13.09 -15.00 -2.40
C GLN A 46 14.31 -14.13 -2.71
N GLY A 47 15.27 -14.08 -1.78
CA GLY A 47 16.37 -13.14 -1.84
C GLY A 47 15.85 -11.69 -1.79
N ASN A 48 16.15 -10.90 -2.82
CA ASN A 48 15.69 -9.51 -2.94
C ASN A 48 14.31 -9.38 -3.63
N GLN A 49 13.67 -10.50 -3.96
CA GLN A 49 12.37 -10.50 -4.62
C GLN A 49 11.26 -10.83 -3.63
N PHE A 50 10.11 -10.19 -3.78
CA PHE A 50 8.91 -10.43 -3.01
C PHE A 50 7.82 -10.90 -3.95
N ASN A 51 7.55 -12.20 -3.95
CA ASN A 51 6.51 -12.80 -4.77
C ASN A 51 5.17 -12.63 -4.06
N ILE A 52 4.33 -11.77 -4.62
CA ILE A 52 2.99 -11.45 -4.14
C ILE A 52 2.00 -12.34 -4.88
N GLN A 53 1.31 -13.19 -4.14
CA GLN A 53 0.37 -14.19 -4.65
C GLN A 53 -0.83 -14.35 -3.69
N GLY A 54 -1.69 -15.33 -3.96
CA GLY A 54 -2.94 -15.49 -3.23
C GLY A 54 -3.87 -14.34 -3.56
N GLY A 55 -4.36 -13.63 -2.55
CA GLY A 55 -5.31 -12.55 -2.71
C GLY A 55 -6.76 -13.05 -2.83
N THR A 56 -7.68 -12.09 -2.96
CA THR A 56 -9.10 -12.38 -3.14
C THR A 56 -9.52 -12.05 -4.56
N ARG A 57 -10.27 -12.94 -5.20
CA ARG A 57 -10.74 -12.75 -6.58
C ARG A 57 -12.21 -12.38 -6.62
N SER A 58 -12.56 -11.48 -7.54
CA SER A 58 -13.95 -11.19 -7.91
C SER A 58 -14.03 -10.85 -9.39
N GLY A 59 -14.64 -11.73 -10.18
CA GLY A 59 -14.59 -11.64 -11.64
C GLY A 59 -13.14 -11.62 -12.16
N ALA A 60 -12.80 -10.60 -12.95
CA ALA A 60 -11.46 -10.39 -13.51
C ALA A 60 -10.53 -9.55 -12.59
N ASN A 61 -10.96 -9.25 -11.35
CA ASN A 61 -10.19 -8.45 -10.40
C ASN A 61 -9.50 -9.34 -9.36
N LEU A 62 -8.24 -9.04 -9.07
CA LEU A 62 -7.44 -9.66 -8.02
C LEU A 62 -7.06 -8.62 -6.98
N PHE A 63 -7.46 -8.83 -5.73
CA PHE A 63 -7.26 -7.90 -4.64
C PHE A 63 -6.16 -8.37 -3.70
N HIS A 64 -5.27 -7.45 -3.35
CA HIS A 64 -4.22 -7.62 -2.36
C HIS A 64 -4.32 -6.54 -1.28
N SER A 65 -3.91 -6.91 -0.06
CA SER A 65 -3.91 -6.02 1.09
C SER A 65 -2.60 -6.19 1.86
N PHE A 66 -1.97 -5.06 2.16
CA PHE A 66 -0.67 -4.99 2.81
C PHE A 66 -0.78 -4.14 4.07
N ASP A 67 -0.16 -4.58 5.15
CA ASP A 67 0.06 -3.70 6.31
C ASP A 67 1.14 -2.67 5.97
N GLN A 68 2.21 -3.13 5.32
CA GLN A 68 3.32 -2.31 4.87
C GLN A 68 3.70 -2.68 3.44
N PHE A 69 3.95 -1.68 2.61
CA PHE A 69 4.45 -1.86 1.24
C PHE A 69 5.56 -0.86 0.96
N ASN A 70 6.78 -1.27 1.29
CA ASN A 70 8.02 -0.57 0.97
C ASN A 70 8.86 -1.44 0.05
N LEU A 71 9.69 -0.81 -0.76
CA LEU A 71 10.57 -1.51 -1.68
C LEU A 71 11.92 -0.79 -1.80
N PRO A 72 12.85 -0.97 -0.84
CA PRO A 72 14.22 -0.48 -0.95
C PRO A 72 14.91 -0.80 -2.29
N THR A 73 16.03 -0.11 -2.54
CA THR A 73 16.84 -0.32 -3.74
C THR A 73 17.27 -1.77 -3.92
N ASN A 74 17.35 -2.20 -5.17
CA ASN A 74 17.69 -3.56 -5.60
C ASN A 74 16.70 -4.64 -5.17
N GLN A 75 15.50 -4.24 -4.72
CA GLN A 75 14.40 -5.17 -4.45
C GLN A 75 13.35 -5.12 -5.55
N THR A 76 12.64 -6.24 -5.71
CA THR A 76 11.57 -6.38 -6.69
C THR A 76 10.28 -6.87 -6.02
N ALA A 77 9.17 -6.17 -6.26
CA ALA A 77 7.84 -6.66 -5.92
C ALA A 77 7.23 -7.32 -7.17
N ASN A 78 7.07 -8.64 -7.14
CA ASN A 78 6.48 -9.41 -8.23
C ASN A 78 5.01 -9.71 -7.91
N PHE A 79 4.07 -9.03 -8.56
CA PHE A 79 2.66 -9.42 -8.55
C PHE A 79 2.46 -10.59 -9.50
N LEU A 80 2.32 -11.79 -8.94
CA LEU A 80 2.08 -13.01 -9.69
C LEU A 80 0.58 -13.18 -9.91
N THR A 81 0.17 -13.13 -11.16
CA THR A 81 -1.23 -13.30 -11.55
C THR A 81 -1.49 -14.68 -12.13
N ILE A 82 -2.77 -15.03 -12.18
CA ILE A 82 -3.27 -16.16 -12.96
C ILE A 82 -3.91 -15.64 -14.25
N PRO A 83 -4.09 -16.51 -15.27
CA PRO A 83 -4.80 -16.14 -16.50
C PRO A 83 -6.14 -15.44 -16.23
N ASP A 84 -6.55 -14.60 -17.18
CA ASP A 84 -7.80 -13.84 -17.16
C ASP A 84 -7.94 -12.77 -16.06
N THR A 85 -6.87 -12.50 -15.32
CA THR A 85 -6.82 -11.31 -14.45
C THR A 85 -6.67 -10.07 -15.33
N GLN A 86 -7.59 -9.12 -15.19
CA GLN A 86 -7.56 -7.83 -15.90
C GLN A 86 -7.05 -6.70 -15.00
N ASN A 87 -7.42 -6.71 -13.72
CA ASN A 87 -7.01 -5.67 -12.77
C ASN A 87 -6.45 -6.31 -11.50
N ILE A 88 -5.30 -5.82 -11.06
CA ILE A 88 -4.72 -6.09 -9.76
C ILE A 88 -4.91 -4.84 -8.91
N LEU A 89 -5.50 -4.97 -7.72
CA LEU A 89 -5.72 -3.87 -6.81
C LEU A 89 -5.03 -4.14 -5.48
N GLY A 90 -3.98 -3.38 -5.17
CA GLY A 90 -3.28 -3.41 -3.90
C GLY A 90 -3.68 -2.24 -3.01
N ARG A 91 -4.01 -2.51 -1.75
CA ARG A 91 -4.17 -1.46 -0.72
C ARG A 91 -3.14 -1.60 0.40
N VAL A 92 -2.71 -0.47 0.97
CA VAL A 92 -1.91 -0.43 2.19
C VAL A 92 -2.79 0.06 3.35
N THR A 93 -2.84 -0.72 4.43
CA THR A 93 -3.76 -0.50 5.56
C THR A 93 -3.06 -0.15 6.87
N GLY A 94 -1.74 -0.30 6.97
CA GLY A 94 -0.98 -0.07 8.22
C GLY A 94 -0.75 1.40 8.58
N GLY A 95 -1.33 2.34 7.83
CA GLY A 95 -1.30 3.77 8.13
C GLY A 95 0.03 4.49 7.84
N ASN A 96 1.04 3.78 7.36
CA ASN A 96 2.33 4.37 6.99
C ASN A 96 2.43 4.63 5.49
N ALA A 97 3.10 5.71 5.11
CA ALA A 97 3.42 6.00 3.72
C ALA A 97 4.35 4.93 3.14
N SER A 98 4.19 4.66 1.85
CA SER A 98 5.03 3.72 1.10
C SER A 98 6.27 4.40 0.54
N TYR A 99 7.44 3.84 0.77
CA TYR A 99 8.68 4.19 0.08
C TYR A 99 9.07 3.10 -0.92
N ILE A 100 9.01 3.42 -2.20
CA ILE A 100 9.28 2.53 -3.32
C ILE A 100 10.51 3.05 -4.05
N ASN A 101 11.63 2.36 -3.93
CA ASN A 101 12.90 2.71 -4.55
C ASN A 101 13.50 1.51 -5.30
N GLY A 102 12.65 0.59 -5.76
CA GLY A 102 13.01 -0.65 -6.46
C GLY A 102 12.07 -0.93 -7.64
N LEU A 103 12.01 -2.17 -8.10
CA LEU A 103 11.22 -2.57 -9.27
C LEU A 103 9.84 -3.11 -8.88
N ILE A 104 8.76 -2.52 -9.39
CA ILE A 104 7.42 -3.13 -9.35
C ILE A 104 7.18 -3.87 -10.67
N GLN A 105 6.83 -5.14 -10.57
CA GLN A 105 6.65 -6.01 -11.72
C GLN A 105 5.35 -6.81 -11.63
N VAL A 106 4.67 -7.00 -12.76
CA VAL A 106 3.52 -7.90 -12.89
C VAL A 106 3.91 -9.06 -13.82
N ILE A 107 3.61 -10.29 -13.41
CA ILE A 107 3.96 -11.50 -14.16
C ILE A 107 2.73 -12.40 -14.25
N GLY A 108 2.42 -12.90 -15.45
CA GLY A 108 1.42 -13.97 -15.67
C GLY A 108 0.24 -13.56 -16.55
N SER A 109 -0.14 -12.29 -16.56
CA SER A 109 -1.22 -11.76 -17.42
C SER A 109 -0.99 -10.30 -17.77
N ASN A 110 -1.64 -9.82 -18.83
CA ASN A 110 -1.64 -8.41 -19.22
C ASN A 110 -2.62 -7.61 -18.34
N SER A 111 -2.30 -7.47 -17.05
CA SER A 111 -3.17 -6.80 -16.06
C SER A 111 -2.78 -5.36 -15.80
N ASN A 112 -3.78 -4.52 -15.59
CA ASN A 112 -3.61 -3.22 -14.96
C ASN A 112 -3.22 -3.39 -13.48
N LEU A 113 -2.45 -2.45 -12.94
CA LEU A 113 -2.10 -2.41 -11.52
C LEU A 113 -2.59 -1.10 -10.88
N PHE A 114 -3.39 -1.22 -9.83
CA PHE A 114 -3.86 -0.12 -9.00
C PHE A 114 -3.25 -0.25 -7.60
N LEU A 115 -2.52 0.77 -7.16
CA LEU A 115 -1.96 0.85 -5.80
C LEU A 115 -2.57 2.01 -5.04
N MET A 116 -3.11 1.72 -3.87
CA MET A 116 -3.80 2.68 -3.01
C MET A 116 -3.15 2.72 -1.63
N ASN A 117 -2.63 3.88 -1.23
CA ASN A 117 -2.17 4.13 0.12
C ASN A 117 -2.56 5.55 0.56
N PRO A 118 -3.59 5.72 1.41
CA PRO A 118 -4.03 7.03 1.89
C PRO A 118 -2.95 7.84 2.61
N ALA A 119 -1.96 7.18 3.22
CA ALA A 119 -0.89 7.85 3.96
C ALA A 119 0.15 8.52 3.05
N GLY A 120 0.19 8.15 1.77
CA GLY A 120 1.13 8.70 0.79
C GLY A 120 2.08 7.67 0.21
N ILE A 121 2.70 8.04 -0.92
CA ILE A 121 3.60 7.17 -1.69
C ILE A 121 4.76 7.99 -2.22
N MET A 122 5.99 7.54 -1.97
CA MET A 122 7.21 8.14 -2.48
C MET A 122 7.95 7.14 -3.37
N PHE A 123 8.07 7.45 -4.65
CA PHE A 123 8.94 6.75 -5.58
C PHE A 123 10.32 7.40 -5.54
N GLY A 124 11.32 6.68 -5.02
CA GLY A 124 12.70 7.14 -4.98
C GLY A 124 13.42 7.04 -6.33
N PRO A 125 14.68 7.51 -6.42
CA PRO A 125 15.41 7.64 -7.69
C PRO A 125 15.64 6.34 -8.47
N ASN A 126 15.58 5.19 -7.81
CA ASN A 126 15.76 3.87 -8.42
C ASN A 126 14.44 3.14 -8.66
N ALA A 127 13.30 3.79 -8.38
CA ALA A 127 11.99 3.23 -8.67
C ALA A 127 11.83 3.02 -10.17
N SER A 128 11.39 1.83 -10.55
CA SER A 128 11.12 1.45 -11.93
C SER A 128 9.92 0.52 -12.01
N LEU A 129 9.31 0.47 -13.20
CA LEU A 129 8.12 -0.32 -13.47
C LEU A 129 8.40 -1.34 -14.59
N ASN A 130 7.91 -2.55 -14.40
CA ASN A 130 7.74 -3.55 -15.46
C ASN A 130 6.30 -4.07 -15.39
N ILE A 131 5.38 -3.26 -15.87
CA ILE A 131 3.94 -3.50 -15.82
C ILE A 131 3.45 -3.63 -17.26
N PRO A 132 2.76 -4.72 -17.62
CA PRO A 132 2.42 -5.00 -19.01
C PRO A 132 1.28 -4.10 -19.51
N ALA A 133 0.39 -3.65 -18.62
CA ALA A 133 -0.72 -2.74 -18.91
C ALA A 133 -0.65 -1.44 -18.07
N SER A 134 -1.79 -0.77 -17.88
CA SER A 134 -1.87 0.55 -17.24
C SER A 134 -1.59 0.51 -15.73
N PHE A 135 -0.99 1.59 -15.21
CA PHE A 135 -0.62 1.72 -13.80
C PHE A 135 -1.29 2.94 -13.16
N SER A 136 -1.98 2.72 -12.05
CA SER A 136 -2.59 3.77 -11.26
C SER A 136 -2.10 3.73 -9.81
N VAL A 137 -1.72 4.89 -9.32
CA VAL A 137 -1.29 5.12 -7.95
C VAL A 137 -2.14 6.22 -7.35
N THR A 138 -2.64 5.99 -6.14
CA THR A 138 -3.50 6.96 -5.47
C THR A 138 -3.35 6.98 -3.95
N THR A 139 -3.59 8.16 -3.37
CA THR A 139 -3.82 8.34 -1.92
C THR A 139 -5.31 8.46 -1.59
N ALA A 140 -6.19 8.07 -2.51
CA ALA A 140 -7.61 7.94 -2.25
C ALA A 140 -7.86 6.92 -1.13
N THR A 141 -9.02 7.06 -0.48
CA THR A 141 -9.53 6.13 0.53
C THR A 141 -10.35 5.00 -0.06
N GLY A 142 -10.65 5.06 -1.36
CA GLY A 142 -11.33 3.98 -2.05
C GLY A 142 -11.28 4.09 -3.57
N ILE A 143 -11.41 2.94 -4.21
CA ILE A 143 -11.53 2.78 -5.67
C ILE A 143 -12.95 2.26 -5.96
N GLY A 144 -13.67 2.96 -6.83
CA GLY A 144 -15.09 2.71 -7.12
C GLY A 144 -15.30 1.65 -8.18
N PHE A 145 -16.37 0.88 -8.06
CA PHE A 145 -16.84 -0.13 -9.01
C PHE A 145 -18.34 0.08 -9.27
N ASP A 146 -18.83 -0.45 -10.39
CA ASP A 146 -20.23 -0.31 -10.83
C ASP A 146 -20.72 1.15 -10.76
N ASN A 147 -20.09 2.02 -11.55
CA ASN A 147 -20.42 3.45 -11.57
C ASN A 147 -20.35 4.15 -10.21
N ASN A 148 -19.45 3.67 -9.33
CA ASN A 148 -19.24 4.11 -7.95
C ASN A 148 -20.32 3.68 -6.94
N ASN A 149 -21.12 2.66 -7.25
CA ASN A 149 -22.06 2.05 -6.31
C ASN A 149 -21.33 1.23 -5.23
N PHE A 150 -20.20 0.62 -5.58
CA PHE A 150 -19.38 -0.17 -4.68
C PHE A 150 -17.96 0.38 -4.57
N TRP A 151 -17.32 0.16 -3.43
CA TRP A 151 -16.01 0.73 -3.12
C TRP A 151 -15.06 -0.32 -2.58
N PHE A 152 -13.91 -0.48 -3.24
CA PHE A 152 -12.74 -1.09 -2.64
C PHE A 152 -12.10 -0.07 -1.71
N LYS A 153 -12.35 -0.19 -0.41
CA LYS A 153 -11.93 0.75 0.64
C LYS A 153 -10.50 0.48 1.06
N ALA A 154 -9.73 1.53 1.33
CA ALA A 154 -8.40 1.43 1.91
C ALA A 154 -8.45 0.92 3.34
N MET A 155 -9.43 1.35 4.13
CA MET A 155 -9.59 0.95 5.53
C MET A 155 -10.90 0.18 5.76
N GLY A 156 -10.86 -0.76 6.71
CA GLY A 156 -12.00 -1.60 7.09
C GLY A 156 -12.24 -2.78 6.14
N THR A 157 -13.38 -3.46 6.33
CA THR A 157 -13.76 -4.67 5.59
C THR A 157 -14.33 -4.35 4.22
N ASN A 158 -13.91 -5.09 3.18
CA ASN A 158 -14.46 -4.99 1.83
C ASN A 158 -15.43 -6.13 1.53
N ASP A 159 -16.49 -5.80 0.80
CA ASP A 159 -17.37 -6.80 0.19
C ASP A 159 -16.89 -7.08 -1.24
N TYR A 160 -15.96 -8.03 -1.35
CA TYR A 160 -15.34 -8.38 -2.63
C TYR A 160 -16.34 -8.88 -3.68
N SER A 161 -17.47 -9.45 -3.26
CA SER A 161 -18.47 -10.02 -4.17
C SER A 161 -19.08 -8.97 -5.12
N ASN A 162 -19.13 -7.72 -4.68
CA ASN A 162 -19.65 -6.60 -5.45
C ASN A 162 -18.57 -5.81 -6.22
N LEU A 163 -17.29 -6.12 -6.04
CA LEU A 163 -16.16 -5.44 -6.70
C LEU A 163 -15.83 -6.11 -8.04
N VAL A 164 -16.83 -6.19 -8.91
CA VAL A 164 -16.75 -6.78 -10.26
C VAL A 164 -16.69 -5.70 -11.34
N GLY A 165 -16.15 -6.04 -12.52
CA GLY A 165 -15.98 -5.11 -13.63
C GLY A 165 -14.77 -4.19 -13.45
N ASN A 166 -14.77 -3.04 -14.13
CA ASN A 166 -13.63 -2.12 -14.13
C ASN A 166 -13.72 -1.07 -13.01
N PRO A 167 -12.57 -0.61 -12.48
CA PRO A 167 -12.51 0.60 -11.68
C PRO A 167 -13.16 1.80 -12.39
N SER A 168 -13.97 2.56 -11.66
CA SER A 168 -14.85 3.62 -12.17
C SER A 168 -14.70 4.96 -11.45
N GLY A 169 -13.90 5.01 -10.37
CA GLY A 169 -13.60 6.26 -9.69
C GLY A 169 -12.67 6.13 -8.49
N TYR A 170 -12.38 7.27 -7.87
CA TYR A 170 -11.55 7.40 -6.68
C TYR A 170 -12.25 8.30 -5.67
N ARG A 171 -12.25 7.91 -4.39
CA ARG A 171 -12.88 8.67 -3.31
C ARG A 171 -11.86 9.10 -2.26
N PHE A 172 -11.79 10.38 -1.97
CA PHE A 172 -10.88 10.98 -0.99
C PHE A 172 -11.63 11.33 0.30
N ASN A 173 -12.12 10.32 1.03
CA ASN A 173 -12.91 10.52 2.26
C ASN A 173 -12.04 10.78 3.50
N VAL A 174 -11.11 11.73 3.39
CA VAL A 174 -10.25 12.27 4.45
C VAL A 174 -10.12 13.76 4.24
N SER A 175 -9.83 14.54 5.30
CA SER A 175 -9.64 15.99 5.20
C SER A 175 -8.35 16.36 4.46
N THR A 176 -7.27 15.65 4.74
CA THR A 176 -5.94 15.89 4.16
C THR A 176 -5.40 14.60 3.58
N PRO A 177 -5.64 14.32 2.28
CA PRO A 177 -5.08 13.14 1.65
C PRO A 177 -3.55 13.19 1.59
N GLY A 178 -2.91 12.01 1.62
CA GLY A 178 -1.45 11.90 1.52
C GLY A 178 -0.88 12.46 0.21
N ALA A 179 0.45 12.60 0.17
CA ALA A 179 1.17 13.07 -1.01
C ALA A 179 1.68 11.90 -1.86
N ILE A 180 1.83 12.15 -3.16
CA ILE A 180 2.61 11.33 -4.08
C ILE A 180 3.83 12.13 -4.50
N LEU A 181 5.03 11.60 -4.24
CA LEU A 181 6.29 12.15 -4.74
C LEU A 181 6.92 11.15 -5.70
N ASN A 182 7.29 11.57 -6.90
CA ASN A 182 8.07 10.77 -7.83
C ASN A 182 9.43 11.40 -8.12
N GLU A 183 10.50 10.71 -7.75
CA GLU A 183 11.89 10.97 -8.13
C GLU A 183 12.43 9.90 -9.10
N GLY A 184 11.69 8.81 -9.31
CA GLY A 184 12.13 7.67 -10.11
C GLY A 184 11.72 7.73 -11.58
N ASN A 185 11.88 6.60 -12.28
CA ASN A 185 11.47 6.43 -13.67
C ASN A 185 10.20 5.58 -13.75
N LEU A 186 9.05 6.23 -13.87
CA LEU A 186 7.76 5.59 -14.08
C LEU A 186 7.46 5.55 -15.58
N SER A 187 8.07 4.60 -16.26
CA SER A 187 7.85 4.33 -17.69
C SER A 187 6.96 3.11 -17.89
N LEU A 188 6.00 3.20 -18.81
CA LEU A 188 5.13 2.10 -19.24
C LEU A 188 5.32 1.78 -20.72
N ASN A 189 4.76 0.64 -21.13
CA ASN A 189 4.71 0.23 -22.53
C ASN A 189 3.86 1.19 -23.38
N PRO A 190 4.09 1.27 -24.70
CA PRO A 190 3.32 2.14 -25.57
C PRO A 190 1.82 1.85 -25.52
N GLY A 191 1.00 2.91 -25.47
CA GLY A 191 -0.46 2.83 -25.44
C GLY A 191 -1.06 2.66 -24.04
N GLU A 192 -0.25 2.46 -23.00
CA GLU A 192 -0.73 2.26 -21.64
C GLU A 192 -0.91 3.57 -20.87
N ASN A 193 -1.77 3.60 -19.86
CA ASN A 193 -2.04 4.81 -19.09
C ASN A 193 -1.33 4.81 -17.75
N LEU A 194 -0.73 5.94 -17.39
CA LEU A 194 -0.11 6.19 -16.09
C LEU A 194 -0.94 7.22 -15.32
N THR A 195 -1.35 6.91 -14.08
CA THR A 195 -2.21 7.79 -13.30
C THR A 195 -1.69 7.99 -11.87
N LEU A 196 -1.46 9.23 -11.48
CA LEU A 196 -1.00 9.64 -10.14
C LEU A 196 -2.05 10.60 -9.54
N LEU A 197 -2.78 10.16 -8.52
CA LEU A 197 -3.87 10.93 -7.89
C LEU A 197 -3.65 11.03 -6.37
N GLY A 198 -3.25 12.19 -5.88
CA GLY A 198 -2.95 12.40 -4.46
C GLY A 198 -3.50 13.70 -3.92
N GLY A 199 -3.43 13.91 -2.60
CA GLY A 199 -3.72 15.24 -2.02
C GLY A 199 -2.73 16.29 -2.48
N THR A 200 -1.49 15.87 -2.69
CA THR A 200 -0.44 16.63 -3.38
C THR A 200 0.29 15.66 -4.30
N VAL A 201 0.66 16.11 -5.50
CA VAL A 201 1.49 15.30 -6.40
C VAL A 201 2.68 16.14 -6.87
N ILE A 202 3.88 15.64 -6.59
CA ILE A 202 5.15 16.26 -7.00
C ILE A 202 5.90 15.25 -7.86
N ASN A 203 6.32 15.68 -9.05
CA ASN A 203 7.15 14.88 -9.93
C ASN A 203 8.45 15.62 -10.24
N THR A 204 9.57 15.04 -9.79
CA THR A 204 10.94 15.46 -10.12
C THR A 204 11.67 14.41 -10.97
N GLY A 205 11.12 13.19 -11.07
CA GLY A 205 11.60 12.10 -11.91
C GLY A 205 11.00 12.07 -13.33
N GLN A 206 11.13 10.92 -14.00
CA GLN A 206 10.63 10.69 -15.35
C GLN A 206 9.26 10.00 -15.32
N LEU A 207 8.34 10.49 -16.14
CA LEU A 207 7.07 9.85 -16.47
C LEU A 207 7.02 9.65 -17.99
N SER A 208 6.79 8.43 -18.46
CA SER A 208 6.76 8.15 -19.89
C SER A 208 5.76 7.03 -20.22
N THR A 209 4.89 7.27 -21.19
CA THR A 209 4.07 6.23 -21.80
C THR A 209 3.77 6.59 -23.27
N PRO A 210 4.61 6.15 -24.22
CA PRO A 210 4.48 6.55 -25.62
C PRO A 210 3.10 6.21 -26.19
N GLY A 211 2.35 7.21 -26.67
CA GLY A 211 1.01 6.97 -27.24
C GLY A 211 -0.09 6.61 -26.23
N GLY A 212 0.22 6.58 -24.93
CA GLY A 212 -0.76 6.50 -23.85
C GLY A 212 -0.96 7.86 -23.17
N ASN A 213 -1.71 7.88 -22.06
CA ASN A 213 -1.99 9.09 -21.29
C ASN A 213 -1.29 9.09 -19.94
N ILE A 214 -0.75 10.25 -19.55
CA ILE A 214 -0.24 10.51 -18.20
C ILE A 214 -1.20 11.46 -17.51
N THR A 215 -1.86 10.98 -16.47
CA THR A 215 -2.80 11.75 -15.66
C THR A 215 -2.18 12.05 -14.30
N ILE A 216 -2.04 13.33 -13.97
CA ILE A 216 -1.54 13.81 -12.68
C ILE A 216 -2.57 14.78 -12.12
N ALA A 217 -3.09 14.51 -10.92
CA ALA A 217 -4.00 15.44 -10.27
C ALA A 217 -3.79 15.48 -8.76
N ALA A 218 -3.75 16.71 -8.24
CA ALA A 218 -3.94 16.98 -6.82
C ALA A 218 -5.44 17.07 -6.52
N VAL A 219 -5.91 16.38 -5.49
CA VAL A 219 -7.32 16.21 -5.19
C VAL A 219 -7.58 16.59 -3.74
N GLU A 220 -8.50 17.51 -3.53
CA GLU A 220 -8.89 17.94 -2.19
C GLU A 220 -9.61 16.82 -1.44
N GLY A 221 -9.44 16.80 -0.11
CA GLY A 221 -10.23 15.96 0.78
C GLY A 221 -11.74 16.17 0.61
N GLY A 222 -12.51 15.13 0.83
CA GLY A 222 -13.98 15.11 0.63
C GLY A 222 -14.43 14.94 -0.82
N SER A 223 -13.52 14.93 -1.79
CA SER A 223 -13.85 14.85 -3.21
C SER A 223 -13.98 13.42 -3.74
N THR A 224 -14.69 13.27 -4.86
CA THR A 224 -14.78 12.04 -5.65
C THR A 224 -14.41 12.34 -7.11
N LEU A 225 -13.56 11.50 -7.69
CA LEU A 225 -13.20 11.53 -9.11
C LEU A 225 -13.90 10.38 -9.83
N ARG A 226 -14.53 10.65 -10.97
CA ARG A 226 -15.06 9.62 -11.87
C ARG A 226 -14.07 9.38 -13.00
N ILE A 227 -13.89 8.12 -13.39
CA ILE A 227 -13.13 7.73 -14.57
C ILE A 227 -14.02 7.00 -15.56
N SER A 228 -13.89 7.29 -16.85
CA SER A 228 -14.65 6.64 -17.92
C SER A 228 -13.99 5.34 -18.41
N GLN A 229 -12.66 5.29 -18.32
CA GLN A 229 -11.78 4.19 -18.70
C GLN A 229 -10.53 4.23 -17.81
N PRO A 230 -9.77 3.13 -17.64
CA PRO A 230 -8.52 3.15 -16.87
C PRO A 230 -7.61 4.30 -17.31
N GLY A 231 -7.37 5.26 -16.40
CA GLY A 231 -6.51 6.41 -16.62
C GLY A 231 -7.13 7.67 -17.25
N HIS A 232 -8.42 7.66 -17.61
CA HIS A 232 -9.13 8.84 -18.13
C HIS A 232 -10.06 9.46 -17.08
N LEU A 233 -9.73 10.67 -16.61
CA LEU A 233 -10.63 11.46 -15.74
C LEU A 233 -11.83 11.96 -16.53
N LEU A 234 -13.03 11.75 -15.98
CA LEU A 234 -14.28 12.23 -16.55
C LEU A 234 -14.78 13.49 -15.85
N SER A 235 -14.79 13.49 -14.52
CA SER A 235 -15.31 14.60 -13.72
C SER A 235 -14.76 14.58 -12.29
N LEU A 236 -14.69 15.76 -11.68
CA LEU A 236 -14.43 15.98 -10.26
C LEU A 236 -15.72 16.42 -9.58
N GLU A 237 -16.08 15.75 -8.48
CA GLU A 237 -17.20 16.08 -7.63
C GLU A 237 -16.69 16.46 -6.24
N VAL A 238 -17.02 17.69 -5.80
CA VAL A 238 -16.64 18.23 -4.50
C VAL A 238 -17.89 18.39 -3.66
N ASN A 239 -18.00 17.66 -2.55
CA ASN A 239 -19.11 17.82 -1.63
C ASN A 239 -18.91 19.08 -0.78
N SER A 240 -19.65 20.14 -1.08
CA SER A 240 -19.61 21.35 -0.26
C SER A 240 -20.28 21.05 1.09
N THR A 241 -19.53 21.00 2.19
CA THR A 241 -20.17 21.12 3.51
C THR A 241 -20.64 22.56 3.65
N THR A 242 -21.94 22.78 3.45
CA THR A 242 -22.61 24.01 3.89
C THR A 242 -22.38 24.15 5.38
N ALA A 243 -21.45 25.03 5.76
CA ALA A 243 -21.45 25.59 7.10
C ALA A 243 -22.79 26.33 7.22
N ASN A 244 -23.74 25.73 7.94
CA ASN A 244 -24.94 26.43 8.36
C ASN A 244 -24.47 27.59 9.24
N GLY A 245 -24.41 28.78 8.65
CA GLY A 245 -24.50 30.01 9.41
C GLY A 245 -25.96 30.18 9.79
N ASP A 246 -26.23 30.08 11.09
CA ASP A 246 -27.15 30.92 11.87
C ASP A 246 -26.95 30.63 13.36
#